data_AF-A0A924K7U6-F1
#
_entry.id   AF-A0A924K7U6-F1
#
_cell.length_a   1.000
_cell.length_b   1.000
_cell.length_c   1.000
_cell.angle_alpha   90.00
_cell.angle_beta   90.00
_cell.angle_gamma   90.00
#
_symmetry.space_group_name_H-M   'P 1'
#
loop_
_entity.id
_entity.type
_entity.pdbx_description
1 polymer ?
#
loop_
_entity_poly.entity_id
_entity_poly.type
_entity_poly.pdbx_seq_one_letter_code
_entity_poly.pdbx_strand_id
1 'polypeptide(L)'
;EAKRQPNIEFMGEVPYADLPGWVHAFDVCLIPFIINELTSCTNPVKVYEYLSAGKPVVATRMPELEAIADQVLLADDAPGFVRHIEQALKTTEQDQAKAAVARRAWAAGHSWEARAAHLSQAIAESFPKVSAIVLCYNNLELTKACLDSVERHSLWPNLELIVVDNASSDGTPAWLKQFAATRPWVKLVLSAKNTGFAAGNNLGLEVATGELLIMLNNDTEVSPGWVQGLRRHFDRDARLGMVGPVTDNIGNEAMISVGYTDRADMPAWAASRAVQHAGEQMQSRVLAFFCVAMRRAVYTEVGGLDEAFGIGFFEDDDYCNRARQAGWHLAIAEDVFVHHHLSASFDKLKSSTRQELFEKNKAIYERKWGPWVPHVYRPPTTTE
;
A
#
# COMPACT_ATOMS: atom_id res chain seq x y z
N GLU A 1 24.48 16.50 47.15
CA GLU A 1 23.94 16.23 48.50
C GLU A 1 23.52 14.78 48.70
N ALA A 2 22.72 14.19 47.79
CA ALA A 2 22.29 12.78 47.88
C ALA A 2 23.43 11.75 48.05
N LYS A 3 24.57 11.89 47.34
CA LYS A 3 25.76 11.03 47.47
C LYS A 3 26.40 10.99 48.87
N ARG A 4 26.00 11.90 49.76
CA ARG A 4 26.54 12.01 51.13
C ARG A 4 25.59 11.44 52.19
N GLN A 5 24.40 10.97 51.79
CA GLN A 5 23.42 10.40 52.70
C GLN A 5 23.79 8.94 53.01
N PRO A 6 23.78 8.50 54.28
CA PRO A 6 24.24 7.17 54.68
C PRO A 6 23.31 6.03 54.22
N ASN A 7 22.10 6.35 53.78
CA ASN A 7 21.08 5.42 53.29
C ASN A 7 20.89 5.47 51.77
N ILE A 8 21.80 6.12 51.02
CA ILE A 8 21.75 6.17 49.57
C ILE A 8 23.06 5.58 49.02
N GLU A 9 22.93 4.46 48.32
CA GLU A 9 24.04 3.81 47.62
C GLU A 9 23.97 4.11 46.12
N PHE A 10 25.10 4.53 45.53
CA PHE A 10 25.21 4.78 44.09
C PHE A 10 26.01 3.66 43.45
N MET A 11 25.33 2.76 42.74
CA MET A 11 25.96 1.58 42.13
C MET A 11 26.80 1.90 40.89
N GLY A 12 26.73 3.13 40.37
CA GLY A 12 27.38 3.53 39.13
C GLY A 12 26.66 2.98 37.89
N GLU A 13 27.39 2.84 36.79
CA GLU A 13 26.87 2.22 35.58
C GLU A 13 26.74 0.72 35.77
N VAL A 14 25.55 0.18 35.48
CA VAL A 14 25.25 -1.24 35.52
C VAL A 14 25.05 -1.75 34.09
N PRO A 15 25.69 -2.85 33.67
CA PRO A 15 25.45 -3.43 32.35
C PRO A 15 23.97 -3.74 32.15
N TYR A 16 23.47 -3.46 30.94
CA TYR A 16 22.04 -3.59 30.65
C TYR A 16 21.49 -5.01 30.89
N ALA A 17 22.31 -6.03 30.63
CA ALA A 17 21.96 -7.44 30.85
C ALA A 17 21.72 -7.79 32.33
N ASP A 18 22.32 -7.04 33.26
CA ASP A 18 22.23 -7.30 34.70
C ASP A 18 21.05 -6.55 35.35
N LEU A 19 20.55 -5.49 34.71
CA LEU A 19 19.46 -4.65 35.22
C LEU A 19 18.22 -5.44 35.69
N PRO A 20 17.75 -6.50 35.01
CA PRO A 20 16.61 -7.27 35.50
C PRO A 20 16.83 -7.88 36.88
N GLY A 21 18.06 -8.30 37.20
CA GLY A 21 18.41 -8.82 38.52
C GLY A 21 18.34 -7.76 39.62
N TRP A 22 18.80 -6.55 39.31
CA TRP A 22 18.67 -5.40 40.21
C TRP A 22 17.21 -5.04 40.45
N VAL A 23 16.43 -4.89 39.38
CA VAL A 23 15.02 -4.54 39.48
C VAL A 23 14.25 -5.61 40.26
N HIS A 24 14.61 -6.89 40.14
CA HIS A 24 14.00 -7.96 40.94
C HIS A 24 14.17 -7.74 42.46
N ALA A 25 15.31 -7.20 42.90
CA ALA A 25 15.59 -6.95 44.31
C ALA A 25 14.89 -5.70 44.89
N PHE A 26 14.34 -4.82 44.05
CA PHE A 26 13.72 -3.57 44.53
C PHE A 26 12.33 -3.79 45.10
N ASP A 27 12.04 -3.24 46.28
CA ASP A 27 10.68 -3.26 46.84
C ASP A 27 9.77 -2.23 46.16
N VAL A 28 10.31 -1.04 45.86
CA VAL A 28 9.62 0.07 45.19
C VAL A 28 10.58 0.77 44.23
N CYS A 29 10.13 1.02 43.01
CA CYS A 29 10.90 1.76 42.00
C CYS A 29 10.45 3.22 41.94
N LEU A 30 11.40 4.16 41.77
CA LEU A 30 11.13 5.59 41.85
C LEU A 30 11.44 6.31 40.54
N ILE A 31 10.59 7.25 40.14
CA ILE A 31 10.84 8.22 39.05
C ILE A 31 10.67 9.65 39.60
N PRO A 32 11.67 10.18 40.32
CA PRO A 32 11.57 11.45 41.04
C PRO A 32 12.04 12.64 40.17
N PHE A 33 11.39 12.88 39.03
CA PHE A 33 11.79 14.00 38.17
C PHE A 33 11.47 15.36 38.80
N ILE A 34 12.39 16.32 38.63
CA ILE A 34 12.10 17.73 38.89
C ILE A 34 11.34 18.28 37.68
N ILE A 35 10.15 18.83 37.90
CA ILE A 35 9.32 19.39 36.82
C ILE A 35 9.90 20.72 36.33
N ASN A 36 10.20 20.77 35.04
CA ASN A 36 10.63 21.93 34.26
C ASN A 36 10.18 21.71 32.80
N GLU A 37 10.43 22.67 31.91
CA GLU A 37 9.99 22.58 30.50
C GLU A 37 10.47 21.31 29.77
N LEU A 38 11.68 20.83 30.07
CA LEU A 38 12.21 19.62 29.46
C LEU A 38 11.50 18.38 30.00
N THR A 39 11.40 18.26 31.32
CA THR A 39 10.79 17.08 31.95
C THR A 39 9.28 17.05 31.72
N SER A 40 8.58 18.18 31.61
CA SER A 40 7.14 18.21 31.29
C SER A 40 6.80 17.59 29.94
N CYS A 41 7.77 17.56 29.01
CA CYS A 41 7.64 16.98 27.67
C CYS A 41 8.37 15.64 27.52
N THR A 42 8.84 15.04 28.63
CA THR A 42 9.61 13.80 28.61
C THR A 42 8.70 12.59 28.83
N ASN A 43 8.89 11.54 28.01
CA ASN A 43 8.33 10.22 28.30
C ASN A 43 9.30 9.40 29.17
N PRO A 44 8.94 9.08 30.43
CA PRO A 44 9.78 8.30 31.33
C PRO A 44 9.73 6.80 30.98
N VAL A 45 10.45 6.40 29.94
CA VAL A 45 10.46 5.02 29.42
C VAL A 45 10.83 3.96 30.48
N LYS A 46 11.55 4.36 31.53
CA LYS A 46 11.96 3.49 32.64
C LYS A 46 10.78 2.92 33.43
N VAL A 47 9.62 3.60 33.41
CA VAL A 47 8.38 3.08 34.02
C VAL A 47 7.97 1.75 33.42
N TYR A 48 8.05 1.59 32.09
CA TYR A 48 7.70 0.33 31.43
C TYR A 48 8.62 -0.82 31.86
N GLU A 49 9.90 -0.55 32.07
CA GLU A 49 10.84 -1.56 32.60
C GLU A 49 10.42 -2.02 34.00
N TYR A 50 10.13 -1.08 34.91
CA TYR A 50 9.70 -1.42 36.28
C TYR A 50 8.37 -2.17 36.32
N LEU A 51 7.39 -1.75 35.51
CA LEU A 51 6.09 -2.42 35.42
C LEU A 51 6.21 -3.82 34.79
N SER A 52 7.13 -4.01 33.84
CA SER A 52 7.45 -5.32 33.25
C SER A 52 8.08 -6.30 34.26
N ALA A 53 8.76 -5.78 35.29
CA ALA A 53 9.20 -6.54 36.46
C ALA A 53 8.11 -6.71 37.53
N GLY A 54 6.92 -6.13 37.34
CA GLY A 54 5.79 -6.15 38.27
C GLY A 54 5.97 -5.25 39.50
N LYS A 55 7.00 -4.39 39.51
CA LYS A 55 7.33 -3.57 40.68
C LYS A 55 6.37 -2.40 40.84
N PRO A 56 6.01 -2.02 42.08
CA PRO A 56 5.29 -0.78 42.31
C PRO A 56 6.21 0.40 41.94
N VAL A 57 5.63 1.38 41.25
CA VAL A 57 6.34 2.58 40.80
C VAL A 57 5.73 3.79 41.47
N VAL A 58 6.57 4.62 42.09
CA VAL A 58 6.19 5.96 42.57
C VAL A 58 6.88 6.98 41.68
N ALA A 59 6.10 7.87 41.09
CA ALA A 59 6.61 8.85 40.14
C ALA A 59 6.10 10.26 40.47
N THR A 60 6.87 11.26 40.05
CA THR A 60 6.38 12.64 40.07
C THR A 60 5.25 12.76 39.05
N ARG A 61 4.16 13.44 39.40
CA ARG A 61 3.04 13.64 38.48
C ARG A 61 3.51 14.43 37.27
N MET A 62 3.28 13.87 36.08
CA MET A 62 3.72 14.42 34.80
C MET A 62 2.63 14.16 33.76
N PRO A 63 2.45 15.05 32.76
CA PRO A 63 1.42 14.88 31.73
C PRO A 63 1.42 13.50 31.06
N GLU A 64 2.61 12.98 30.70
CA GLU A 64 2.74 11.67 30.05
C GLU A 64 2.31 10.50 30.95
N LEU A 65 2.47 10.64 32.27
CA LEU A 65 2.15 9.58 33.22
C LEU A 65 0.67 9.55 33.60
N GLU A 66 -0.08 10.61 33.33
CA GLU A 66 -1.54 10.64 33.60
C GLU A 66 -2.29 9.54 32.86
N ALA A 67 -1.86 9.23 31.64
CA ALA A 67 -2.46 8.17 30.83
C ALA A 67 -2.32 6.77 31.46
N ILE A 68 -1.44 6.62 32.46
CA ILE A 68 -1.11 5.34 33.12
C ILE A 68 -1.17 5.45 34.65
N ALA A 69 -1.94 6.43 35.17
CA ALA A 69 -2.08 6.68 36.60
C ALA A 69 -2.74 5.52 37.37
N ASP A 70 -3.35 4.56 36.67
CA ASP A 70 -3.85 3.31 37.22
C ASP A 70 -2.73 2.29 37.51
N GLN A 71 -1.58 2.41 36.84
CA GLN A 71 -0.43 1.52 37.00
C GLN A 71 0.66 2.08 37.94
N VAL A 72 0.68 3.40 38.15
CA VAL A 72 1.76 4.14 38.84
C VAL A 72 1.18 5.04 39.94
N LEU A 73 1.86 5.12 41.08
CA LEU A 73 1.50 6.07 42.14
C LEU A 73 2.11 7.44 41.85
N LEU A 74 1.27 8.40 41.44
CA LEU A 74 1.70 9.74 41.05
C LEU A 74 1.63 10.73 42.21
N ALA A 75 2.72 11.44 42.46
CA ALA A 75 2.84 12.42 43.53
C ALA A 75 3.02 13.85 42.98
N ASP A 76 2.27 14.78 43.55
CA ASP A 76 2.33 16.22 43.22
C ASP A 76 3.44 16.98 43.97
N ASP A 77 3.85 16.46 45.12
CA ASP A 77 4.82 17.08 46.00
C ASP A 77 5.67 16.04 46.75
N ALA A 78 6.74 16.50 47.42
CA ALA A 78 7.62 15.61 48.18
C ALA A 78 6.91 14.84 49.31
N PRO A 79 6.03 15.46 50.13
CA PRO A 79 5.24 14.72 51.13
C PRO A 79 4.37 13.62 50.51
N GLY A 80 3.72 13.89 49.38
CA GLY A 80 2.91 12.91 48.64
C GLY A 80 3.76 11.78 48.10
N PHE A 81 4.95 12.09 47.59
CA PHE A 81 5.89 11.09 47.10
C PHE A 81 6.28 10.11 48.22
N VAL A 82 6.60 10.63 49.41
CA VAL A 82 6.90 9.80 50.59
C VAL A 82 5.68 8.96 51.00
N ARG A 83 4.47 9.56 51.05
CA ARG A 83 3.23 8.80 51.38
C ARG A 83 3.00 7.63 50.41
N HIS A 84 3.25 7.82 49.13
CA HIS A 84 3.07 6.75 48.13
C HIS A 84 4.14 5.67 48.22
N ILE A 85 5.39 5.99 48.59
CA ILE A 85 6.40 4.98 48.91
C ILE A 85 5.94 4.13 50.09
N GLU A 86 5.51 4.77 51.18
CA GLU A 86 5.01 4.05 52.35
C GLU A 86 3.79 3.17 52.03
N GLN A 87 2.86 3.68 51.21
CA GLN A 87 1.70 2.92 50.75
C GLN A 87 2.13 1.65 49.98
N ALA A 88 3.09 1.78 49.06
CA ALA A 88 3.60 0.64 48.30
C ALA A 88 4.26 -0.41 49.23
N LEU A 89 5.07 0.03 50.19
CA LEU A 89 5.74 -0.85 51.16
C LEU A 89 4.79 -1.53 52.15
N LYS A 90 3.66 -0.89 52.49
CA LYS A 90 2.64 -1.44 53.42
C LYS A 90 1.67 -2.43 52.77
N THR A 91 1.69 -2.56 51.44
CA THR A 91 0.80 -3.48 50.73
C THR A 91 1.22 -4.92 51.03
N THR A 92 0.25 -5.81 51.28
CA THR A 92 0.53 -7.21 51.62
C THR A 92 1.23 -7.93 50.45
N GLU A 93 2.01 -8.99 50.75
CA GLU A 93 2.66 -9.79 49.69
C GLU A 93 1.64 -10.36 48.69
N GLN A 94 0.48 -10.79 49.17
CA GLN A 94 -0.59 -11.32 48.34
C GLN A 94 -1.15 -10.25 47.38
N ASP A 95 -1.40 -9.04 47.87
CA ASP A 95 -1.89 -7.94 47.05
C ASP A 95 -0.82 -7.44 46.08
N GLN A 96 0.46 -7.41 46.50
CA GLN A 96 1.58 -7.08 45.61
C GLN A 96 1.75 -8.12 44.50
N ALA A 97 1.63 -9.41 44.80
CA ALA A 97 1.71 -10.46 43.79
C ALA A 97 0.58 -10.31 42.75
N LYS A 98 -0.65 -10.01 43.20
CA LYS A 98 -1.78 -9.74 42.32
C LYS A 98 -1.55 -8.49 41.45
N ALA A 99 -1.09 -7.39 42.05
CA ALA A 99 -0.79 -6.16 41.32
C ALA A 99 0.37 -6.35 40.34
N ALA A 100 1.39 -7.14 40.69
CA ALA A 100 2.52 -7.44 39.81
C ALA A 100 2.07 -8.15 38.53
N VAL A 101 1.11 -9.09 38.61
CA VAL A 101 0.53 -9.73 37.42
C VAL A 101 -0.14 -8.70 36.52
N ALA A 102 -0.95 -7.78 37.09
CA ALA A 102 -1.63 -6.73 36.33
C ALA A 102 -0.64 -5.79 35.64
N ARG A 103 0.39 -5.31 36.37
CA ARG A 103 1.43 -4.42 35.82
C ARG A 103 2.20 -5.09 34.67
N ARG A 104 2.55 -6.37 34.82
CA ARG A 104 3.25 -7.14 33.78
C ARG A 104 2.38 -7.33 32.53
N ALA A 105 1.11 -7.66 32.73
CA ALA A 105 0.16 -7.79 31.62
C ALA A 105 -0.02 -6.46 30.87
N TRP A 106 -0.15 -5.35 31.60
CA TRP A 106 -0.21 -4.02 31.01
C TRP A 106 1.08 -3.67 30.24
N ALA A 107 2.26 -3.90 30.83
CA ALA A 107 3.54 -3.61 30.21
C ALA A 107 3.78 -4.45 28.94
N ALA A 108 3.32 -5.70 28.91
CA ALA A 108 3.40 -6.55 27.72
C ALA A 108 2.65 -5.97 26.51
N GLY A 109 1.57 -5.22 26.74
CA GLY A 109 0.84 -4.49 25.69
C GLY A 109 1.59 -3.27 25.11
N HIS A 110 2.73 -2.91 25.68
CA HIS A 110 3.51 -1.72 25.30
C HIS A 110 4.90 -2.06 24.73
N SER A 111 5.16 -3.34 24.44
CA SER A 111 6.40 -3.79 23.80
C SER A 111 6.56 -3.20 22.39
N TRP A 112 7.76 -3.33 21.83
CA TRP A 112 8.00 -2.90 20.45
C TRP A 112 7.17 -3.70 19.45
N GLU A 113 6.99 -5.00 19.68
CA GLU A 113 6.16 -5.87 18.84
C GLU A 113 4.67 -5.46 18.91
N ALA A 114 4.15 -5.17 20.10
CA ALA A 114 2.77 -4.71 20.27
C ALA A 114 2.54 -3.34 19.58
N ARG A 115 3.49 -2.41 19.74
CA ARG A 115 3.44 -1.10 19.06
C ARG A 115 3.54 -1.25 17.54
N ALA A 116 4.41 -2.13 17.05
CA ALA A 116 4.54 -2.41 15.62
C ALA A 116 3.26 -3.04 15.05
N ALA A 117 2.63 -3.95 15.79
CA ALA A 117 1.34 -4.54 15.40
C ALA A 117 0.23 -3.50 15.33
N HIS A 118 0.10 -2.63 16.34
CA HIS A 118 -0.86 -1.51 16.31
C HIS A 118 -0.62 -0.55 15.15
N LEU A 119 0.63 -0.16 14.89
CA LEU A 119 0.95 0.72 13.77
C LEU A 119 0.65 0.04 12.43
N SER A 120 0.97 -1.24 12.29
CA SER A 120 0.69 -2.01 11.08
C SER A 120 -0.82 -2.11 10.83
N GLN A 121 -1.61 -2.32 11.87
CA GLN A 121 -3.07 -2.32 11.78
C GLN A 121 -3.60 -0.94 11.36
N ALA A 122 -3.15 0.14 12.00
CA ALA A 122 -3.57 1.50 11.65
C ALA A 122 -3.20 1.87 10.21
N ILE A 123 -2.04 1.42 9.73
CA ILE A 123 -1.65 1.54 8.32
C ILE A 123 -2.60 0.73 7.44
N ALA A 124 -2.88 -0.53 7.75
CA ALA A 124 -3.81 -1.35 6.94
C ALA A 124 -5.22 -0.75 6.85
N GLU A 125 -5.70 -0.13 7.93
CA GLU A 125 -6.99 0.58 7.98
C GLU A 125 -6.96 1.90 7.19
N SER A 126 -5.83 2.60 7.17
CA SER A 126 -5.66 3.87 6.44
C SER A 126 -5.38 3.68 4.95
N PHE A 127 -4.83 2.52 4.58
CA PHE A 127 -4.48 2.15 3.21
C PHE A 127 -5.32 0.95 2.79
N PRO A 128 -6.55 1.17 2.27
CA PRO A 128 -7.39 0.08 1.80
C PRO A 128 -6.68 -0.75 0.77
N LYS A 129 -7.03 -2.04 0.72
CA LYS A 129 -6.35 -2.99 -0.15
C LYS A 129 -6.52 -2.61 -1.62
N VAL A 130 -5.44 -2.63 -2.39
CA VAL A 130 -5.44 -2.45 -3.84
C VAL A 130 -4.99 -3.76 -4.47
N SER A 131 -5.69 -4.25 -5.50
CA SER A 131 -5.26 -5.41 -6.28
C SER A 131 -4.77 -4.94 -7.64
N ALA A 132 -3.48 -5.10 -7.92
CA ALA A 132 -2.92 -4.97 -9.27
C ALA A 132 -2.95 -6.33 -9.98
N ILE A 133 -3.47 -6.38 -11.20
CA ILE A 133 -3.63 -7.58 -12.01
C ILE A 133 -2.74 -7.42 -13.24
N VAL A 134 -1.76 -8.30 -13.40
CA VAL A 134 -0.86 -8.34 -14.55
C VAL A 134 -1.14 -9.61 -15.35
N LEU A 135 -1.64 -9.44 -16.58
CA LEU A 135 -1.82 -10.54 -17.52
C LEU A 135 -0.56 -10.71 -18.38
N CYS A 136 -0.01 -11.91 -18.39
CA CYS A 136 1.20 -12.28 -19.12
C CYS A 136 0.89 -13.34 -20.18
N TYR A 137 1.51 -13.23 -21.35
CA TYR A 137 1.53 -14.28 -22.36
C TYR A 137 2.82 -14.21 -23.18
N ASN A 138 3.74 -15.15 -22.92
CA ASN A 138 5.12 -15.11 -23.39
C ASN A 138 5.80 -13.76 -23.04
N ASN A 139 6.95 -13.47 -23.65
CA ASN A 139 7.73 -12.25 -23.41
C ASN A 139 8.27 -12.16 -21.98
N LEU A 140 9.03 -13.19 -21.57
CA LEU A 140 9.67 -13.25 -20.26
C LEU A 140 10.38 -11.94 -19.87
N GLU A 141 11.14 -11.32 -20.77
CA GLU A 141 11.93 -10.13 -20.44
C GLU A 141 11.06 -8.87 -20.21
N LEU A 142 9.97 -8.69 -20.97
CA LEU A 142 9.00 -7.62 -20.71
C LEU A 142 8.27 -7.88 -19.39
N THR A 143 7.87 -9.12 -19.14
CA THR A 143 7.22 -9.52 -17.88
C THR A 143 8.12 -9.24 -16.68
N LYS A 144 9.43 -9.54 -16.80
CA LYS A 144 10.42 -9.20 -15.76
C LYS A 144 10.49 -7.69 -15.55
N ALA A 145 10.64 -6.90 -16.62
CA ALA A 145 10.72 -5.45 -16.52
C ALA A 145 9.48 -4.82 -15.88
N CYS A 146 8.29 -5.28 -16.28
CA CYS A 146 7.01 -4.85 -15.71
C CYS A 146 6.95 -5.15 -14.20
N LEU A 147 7.14 -6.40 -13.80
CA LEU A 147 7.01 -6.80 -12.39
C LEU A 147 8.10 -6.20 -11.50
N ASP A 148 9.30 -6.02 -12.03
CA ASP A 148 10.37 -5.30 -11.36
C ASP A 148 10.04 -3.82 -11.19
N SER A 149 9.46 -3.14 -12.19
CA SER A 149 8.97 -1.76 -12.02
C SER A 149 7.87 -1.66 -10.95
N VAL A 150 6.95 -2.65 -10.90
CA VAL A 150 5.91 -2.73 -9.86
C VAL A 150 6.53 -2.90 -8.47
N GLU A 151 7.53 -3.77 -8.31
CA GLU A 151 8.23 -3.97 -7.04
C GLU A 151 9.00 -2.72 -6.60
N ARG A 152 9.67 -2.02 -7.53
CA ARG A 152 10.46 -0.82 -7.21
C ARG A 152 9.61 0.42 -6.91
N HIS A 153 8.47 0.57 -7.58
CA HIS A 153 7.73 1.84 -7.61
C HIS A 153 6.39 1.83 -6.87
N SER A 154 5.98 0.68 -6.35
CA SER A 154 4.77 0.58 -5.53
C SER A 154 5.08 0.88 -4.06
N LEU A 155 4.69 2.08 -3.61
CA LEU A 155 4.83 2.49 -2.21
C LEU A 155 3.57 2.21 -1.38
N TRP A 156 2.54 1.58 -1.98
CA TRP A 156 1.24 1.40 -1.34
C TRP A 156 1.31 0.21 -0.36
N PRO A 157 1.14 0.43 0.96
CA PRO A 157 1.43 -0.62 1.95
C PRO A 157 0.57 -1.87 1.82
N ASN A 158 -0.67 -1.72 1.35
CA ASN A 158 -1.66 -2.80 1.25
C ASN A 158 -1.92 -3.17 -0.23
N LEU A 159 -0.84 -3.36 -0.99
CA LEU A 159 -0.89 -3.81 -2.38
C LEU A 159 -0.86 -5.34 -2.47
N GLU A 160 -1.80 -5.89 -3.21
CA GLU A 160 -1.80 -7.28 -3.67
C GLU A 160 -1.50 -7.28 -5.16
N LEU A 161 -0.57 -8.13 -5.59
CA LEU A 161 -0.25 -8.32 -7.01
C LEU A 161 -0.72 -9.69 -7.46
N ILE A 162 -1.56 -9.73 -8.48
CA ILE A 162 -2.08 -10.96 -9.08
C ILE A 162 -1.46 -11.05 -10.46
N VAL A 163 -0.63 -12.07 -10.67
CA VAL A 163 -0.03 -12.33 -11.97
C VAL A 163 -0.73 -13.51 -12.61
N VAL A 164 -1.33 -13.29 -13.77
CA VAL A 164 -2.01 -14.32 -14.56
C VAL A 164 -1.12 -14.68 -15.73
N ASP A 165 -0.58 -15.90 -15.75
CA ASP A 165 0.06 -16.46 -16.94
C ASP A 165 -0.99 -17.12 -17.83
N ASN A 166 -1.20 -16.57 -19.03
CA ASN A 166 -2.22 -17.03 -19.98
C ASN A 166 -1.71 -18.21 -20.83
N ALA A 167 -1.12 -19.21 -20.17
CA ALA A 167 -0.48 -20.38 -20.76
C ALA A 167 0.73 -20.05 -21.65
N SER A 168 1.73 -19.36 -21.08
CA SER A 168 2.99 -19.10 -21.77
C SER A 168 3.74 -20.42 -22.06
N SER A 169 4.42 -20.47 -23.21
CA SER A 169 5.22 -21.63 -23.64
C SER A 169 6.73 -21.42 -23.50
N ASP A 170 7.15 -20.22 -23.09
CA ASP A 170 8.56 -19.88 -22.83
C ASP A 170 8.94 -20.10 -21.35
N GLY A 171 10.03 -19.48 -20.89
CA GLY A 171 10.49 -19.57 -19.50
C GLY A 171 9.60 -18.85 -18.47
N THR A 172 8.56 -18.13 -18.89
CA THR A 172 7.70 -17.31 -18.03
C THR A 172 7.08 -18.08 -16.86
N PRO A 173 6.46 -19.26 -17.05
CA PRO A 173 5.81 -19.96 -15.93
C PRO A 173 6.81 -20.40 -14.85
N ALA A 174 8.01 -20.84 -15.24
CA ALA A 174 9.04 -21.28 -14.31
C ALA A 174 9.59 -20.09 -13.50
N TRP A 175 9.83 -18.97 -14.17
CA TRP A 175 10.30 -17.75 -13.51
C TRP A 175 9.24 -17.16 -12.57
N LEU A 176 7.96 -17.11 -12.99
CA LEU A 176 6.86 -16.60 -12.17
C LEU A 176 6.66 -17.41 -10.89
N LYS A 177 6.82 -18.74 -10.94
CA LYS A 177 6.78 -19.59 -9.74
C LYS A 177 7.86 -19.20 -8.73
N GLN A 178 9.08 -18.93 -9.20
CA GLN A 178 10.18 -18.48 -8.34
C GLN A 178 9.92 -17.08 -7.79
N PHE A 179 9.42 -16.16 -8.63
CA PHE A 179 9.09 -14.80 -8.25
C PHE A 179 8.03 -14.76 -7.13
N ALA A 180 6.94 -15.51 -7.28
CA ALA A 180 5.85 -15.56 -6.29
C ALA A 180 6.25 -16.29 -4.99
N ALA A 181 7.12 -17.30 -5.06
CA ALA A 181 7.52 -18.08 -3.88
C ALA A 181 8.19 -17.25 -2.77
N THR A 182 8.85 -16.15 -3.12
CA THR A 182 9.52 -15.27 -2.15
C THR A 182 8.72 -14.01 -1.79
N ARG A 183 7.47 -13.89 -2.27
CA ARG A 183 6.67 -12.67 -2.17
C ARG A 183 5.24 -12.97 -1.71
N PRO A 184 4.95 -12.94 -0.40
CA PRO A 184 3.63 -13.27 0.15
C PRO A 184 2.47 -12.39 -0.36
N TRP A 185 2.78 -11.19 -0.86
CA TRP A 185 1.82 -10.25 -1.44
C TRP A 185 1.49 -10.53 -2.92
N VAL A 186 2.11 -11.56 -3.52
CA VAL A 186 1.92 -11.97 -4.91
C VAL A 186 1.10 -13.26 -4.99
N LYS A 187 0.02 -13.23 -5.77
CA LYS A 187 -0.78 -14.39 -6.17
C LYS A 187 -0.49 -14.75 -7.62
N LEU A 188 -0.16 -16.01 -7.88
CA LEU A 188 0.10 -16.52 -9.23
C LEU A 188 -1.06 -17.39 -9.70
N VAL A 189 -1.62 -17.07 -10.87
CA VAL A 189 -2.62 -17.86 -11.58
C VAL A 189 -1.99 -18.37 -12.88
N LEU A 190 -1.91 -19.70 -13.04
CA LEU A 190 -1.41 -20.32 -14.27
C LEU A 190 -2.59 -20.89 -15.04
N SER A 191 -2.95 -20.27 -16.16
CA SER A 191 -4.01 -20.76 -17.03
C SER A 191 -3.55 -22.00 -17.80
N ALA A 192 -4.47 -22.94 -18.01
CA ALA A 192 -4.21 -24.14 -18.82
C ALA A 192 -4.17 -23.85 -20.33
N LYS A 193 -4.78 -22.75 -20.79
CA LYS A 193 -4.82 -22.34 -22.20
C LYS A 193 -4.83 -20.82 -22.33
N ASN A 194 -4.32 -20.31 -23.46
CA ASN A 194 -4.47 -18.90 -23.79
C ASN A 194 -5.93 -18.62 -24.14
N THR A 195 -6.61 -17.84 -23.30
CA THR A 195 -8.03 -17.46 -23.46
C THR A 195 -8.22 -16.06 -24.02
N GLY A 196 -7.12 -15.38 -24.37
CA GLY A 196 -7.14 -13.99 -24.82
C GLY A 196 -7.17 -12.98 -23.67
N PHE A 197 -7.27 -11.71 -24.03
CA PHE A 197 -7.09 -10.60 -23.08
C PHE A 197 -8.22 -10.50 -22.05
N ALA A 198 -9.48 -10.52 -22.51
CA ALA A 198 -10.64 -10.36 -21.64
C ALA A 198 -10.74 -11.49 -20.60
N ALA A 199 -10.77 -12.74 -21.07
CA ALA A 199 -10.86 -13.92 -20.20
C ALA A 199 -9.65 -14.06 -19.28
N GLY A 200 -8.44 -13.79 -19.78
CA GLY A 200 -7.23 -13.81 -18.97
C GLY A 200 -7.27 -12.80 -17.82
N ASN A 201 -7.71 -11.56 -18.09
CA ASN A 201 -7.88 -10.55 -17.04
C ASN A 201 -9.02 -10.90 -16.08
N ASN A 202 -10.12 -11.50 -16.56
CA ASN A 202 -11.22 -11.96 -15.70
C ASN A 202 -10.75 -12.97 -14.65
N LEU A 203 -9.83 -13.90 -14.99
CA LEU A 203 -9.24 -14.83 -14.02
C LEU A 203 -8.53 -14.10 -12.87
N GLY A 204 -7.85 -12.99 -13.17
CA GLY A 204 -7.19 -12.17 -12.18
C GLY A 204 -8.18 -11.34 -11.34
N LEU A 205 -9.19 -10.74 -11.99
CA LEU A 205 -10.24 -9.96 -11.34
C LEU A 205 -11.09 -10.81 -10.39
N GLU A 206 -11.34 -12.08 -10.71
CA GLU A 206 -12.11 -13.01 -9.88
C GLU A 206 -11.44 -13.28 -8.52
N VAL A 207 -10.11 -13.39 -8.49
CA VAL A 207 -9.34 -13.66 -7.25
C VAL A 207 -8.87 -12.40 -6.52
N ALA A 208 -9.14 -11.22 -7.10
CA ALA A 208 -8.77 -9.93 -6.55
C ALA A 208 -9.64 -9.54 -5.36
N THR A 209 -9.01 -9.03 -4.30
CA THR A 209 -9.69 -8.72 -3.02
C THR A 209 -9.62 -7.25 -2.62
N GLY A 210 -8.90 -6.40 -3.37
CA GLY A 210 -8.77 -4.96 -3.10
C GLY A 210 -10.02 -4.14 -3.43
N GLU A 211 -10.25 -3.05 -2.71
CA GLU A 211 -11.32 -2.09 -2.98
C GLU A 211 -11.13 -1.34 -4.31
N LEU A 212 -9.86 -1.18 -4.71
CA LEU A 212 -9.46 -0.70 -6.03
C LEU A 212 -8.80 -1.84 -6.80
N LEU A 213 -9.19 -2.00 -8.05
CA LEU A 213 -8.67 -2.98 -8.98
C LEU A 213 -7.85 -2.24 -10.04
N ILE A 214 -6.62 -2.67 -10.31
CA ILE A 214 -5.77 -2.08 -11.33
C ILE A 214 -5.38 -3.15 -12.32
N MET A 215 -5.82 -3.04 -13.57
CA MET A 215 -5.33 -3.90 -14.65
C MET A 215 -4.08 -3.27 -15.26
N LEU A 216 -3.07 -4.08 -15.55
CA LEU A 216 -1.78 -3.64 -16.08
C LEU A 216 -1.23 -4.67 -17.07
N ASN A 217 -0.79 -4.22 -18.25
CA ASN A 217 -0.18 -5.12 -19.23
C ASN A 217 1.27 -5.45 -18.86
N ASN A 218 1.73 -6.66 -19.22
CA ASN A 218 3.10 -7.10 -18.96
C ASN A 218 4.17 -6.42 -19.83
N ASP A 219 3.79 -5.60 -20.81
CA ASP A 219 4.67 -4.78 -21.65
C ASP A 219 4.74 -3.32 -21.19
N THR A 220 4.40 -3.06 -19.92
CA THR A 220 4.45 -1.73 -19.32
C THR A 220 5.51 -1.63 -18.23
N GLU A 221 5.97 -0.42 -17.94
CA GLU A 221 6.74 -0.11 -16.74
C GLU A 221 6.09 1.05 -16.01
N VAL A 222 5.76 0.84 -14.74
CA VAL A 222 5.11 1.84 -13.89
C VAL A 222 6.13 2.81 -13.31
N SER A 223 5.70 4.04 -13.02
CA SER A 223 6.56 5.08 -12.43
C SER A 223 6.37 5.21 -10.91
N PRO A 224 7.30 5.89 -10.18
CA PRO A 224 7.19 6.08 -8.73
C PRO A 224 5.82 6.62 -8.29
N GLY A 225 5.17 5.92 -7.36
CA GLY A 225 3.91 6.40 -6.76
C GLY A 225 2.66 6.18 -7.63
N TRP A 226 2.73 5.36 -8.68
CA TRP A 226 1.63 5.13 -9.62
C TRP A 226 0.31 4.70 -8.94
N VAL A 227 0.34 3.80 -7.95
CA VAL A 227 -0.86 3.36 -7.22
C VAL A 227 -1.49 4.53 -6.45
N GLN A 228 -0.68 5.27 -5.68
CA GLN A 228 -1.12 6.45 -4.94
C GLN A 228 -1.72 7.49 -5.88
N GLY A 229 -1.05 7.73 -7.01
CA GLY A 229 -1.44 8.68 -8.03
C GLY A 229 -2.76 8.32 -8.71
N LEU A 230 -3.02 7.04 -8.98
CA LEU A 230 -4.32 6.61 -9.51
C LEU A 230 -5.40 6.70 -8.42
N ARG A 231 -5.09 6.24 -7.21
CA ARG A 231 -6.02 6.19 -6.07
C ARG A 231 -6.54 7.57 -5.66
N ARG A 232 -5.68 8.60 -5.61
CA ARG A 232 -6.07 9.98 -5.20
C ARG A 232 -7.18 10.59 -6.05
N HIS A 233 -7.35 10.19 -7.31
CA HIS A 233 -8.42 10.71 -8.18
C HIS A 233 -9.80 10.25 -7.71
N PHE A 234 -9.89 9.03 -7.17
CA PHE A 234 -11.12 8.51 -6.59
C PHE A 234 -11.53 9.21 -5.29
N ASP A 235 -10.60 9.81 -4.56
CA ASP A 235 -10.92 10.55 -3.33
C ASP A 235 -11.64 11.88 -3.61
N ARG A 236 -11.53 12.40 -4.84
CA ARG A 236 -12.04 13.72 -5.24
C ARG A 236 -13.40 13.67 -5.94
N ASP A 237 -13.73 12.56 -6.59
CA ASP A 237 -15.02 12.37 -7.27
C ASP A 237 -15.58 10.97 -6.97
N ALA A 238 -16.66 10.93 -6.18
CA ALA A 238 -17.36 9.70 -5.86
C ALA A 238 -17.99 9.03 -7.10
N ARG A 239 -18.25 9.77 -8.19
CA ARG A 239 -18.75 9.25 -9.46
C ARG A 239 -17.64 8.82 -10.42
N LEU A 240 -16.37 9.11 -10.13
CA LEU A 240 -15.26 8.56 -10.90
C LEU A 240 -15.17 7.06 -10.64
N GLY A 241 -15.50 6.25 -11.65
CA GLY A 241 -15.48 4.81 -11.57
C GLY A 241 -14.17 4.21 -12.04
N MET A 242 -13.53 4.84 -13.04
CA MET A 242 -12.30 4.36 -13.65
C MET A 242 -11.34 5.50 -13.98
N VAL A 243 -10.04 5.25 -13.87
CA VAL A 243 -8.99 6.20 -14.26
C VAL A 243 -7.81 5.46 -14.89
N GLY A 244 -7.29 5.96 -16.01
CA GLY A 244 -6.08 5.46 -16.68
C GLY A 244 -4.95 6.49 -16.61
N PRO A 245 -3.67 6.09 -16.57
CA PRO A 245 -2.55 7.02 -16.61
C PRO A 245 -2.31 7.56 -18.03
N VAL A 246 -1.50 8.61 -18.15
CA VAL A 246 -0.86 8.96 -19.42
C VAL A 246 0.30 8.00 -19.73
N THR A 247 0.63 7.88 -21.02
CA THR A 247 1.68 6.98 -21.54
C THR A 247 2.40 7.61 -22.72
N ASP A 248 3.56 7.07 -23.07
CA ASP A 248 4.32 7.49 -24.25
C ASP A 248 3.77 6.92 -25.55
N ASN A 249 3.02 5.81 -25.49
CA ASN A 249 2.55 5.13 -26.68
C ASN A 249 1.21 4.43 -26.48
N ILE A 250 0.15 4.97 -27.08
CA ILE A 250 -1.17 4.35 -27.18
C ILE A 250 -1.99 5.04 -28.27
N GLY A 251 -3.04 4.38 -28.79
CA GLY A 251 -3.88 4.91 -29.88
C GLY A 251 -4.99 5.87 -29.46
N ASN A 252 -4.85 6.64 -28.37
CA ASN A 252 -5.89 7.55 -27.90
C ASN A 252 -5.31 8.78 -27.15
N GLU A 253 -6.18 9.53 -26.49
CA GLU A 253 -5.84 10.73 -25.74
C GLU A 253 -5.00 10.46 -24.48
N ALA A 254 -4.60 9.23 -24.14
CA ALA A 254 -3.63 9.01 -23.05
C ALA A 254 -2.17 9.17 -23.51
N MET A 255 -1.91 9.20 -24.83
CA MET A 255 -0.58 9.40 -25.38
C MET A 255 -0.10 10.84 -25.17
N ILE A 256 1.12 10.99 -24.68
CA ILE A 256 1.80 12.28 -24.48
C ILE A 256 3.24 12.23 -25.01
N SER A 257 3.82 13.41 -25.28
CA SER A 257 5.25 13.51 -25.52
C SER A 257 6.03 13.32 -24.21
N VAL A 258 7.12 12.57 -24.28
CA VAL A 258 8.02 12.31 -23.14
C VAL A 258 9.33 13.08 -23.28
N GLY A 259 9.92 13.45 -22.14
CA GLY A 259 11.16 14.22 -22.06
C GLY A 259 12.39 13.38 -21.68
N TYR A 260 12.37 12.08 -21.96
CA TYR A 260 13.51 11.18 -21.72
C TYR A 260 13.81 10.32 -22.95
N THR A 261 15.08 9.94 -23.11
CA THR A 261 15.53 9.02 -24.16
C THR A 261 15.97 7.69 -23.57
N ASP A 262 16.75 7.72 -22.48
CA ASP A 262 17.11 6.53 -21.73
C ASP A 262 15.99 6.16 -20.75
N ARG A 263 15.68 4.87 -20.66
CA ARG A 263 14.69 4.34 -19.71
C ARG A 263 15.12 4.52 -18.27
N ALA A 264 16.42 4.62 -17.99
CA ALA A 264 16.92 4.93 -16.66
C ALA A 264 16.49 6.33 -16.15
N ASP A 265 16.22 7.28 -17.05
CA ASP A 265 15.81 8.65 -16.70
C ASP A 265 14.28 8.78 -16.50
N MET A 266 13.51 7.79 -16.95
CA MET A 266 12.05 7.78 -16.89
C MET A 266 11.49 8.01 -15.48
N PRO A 267 12.00 7.37 -14.40
CA PRO A 267 11.46 7.58 -13.05
C PRO A 267 11.58 9.03 -12.57
N ALA A 268 12.71 9.70 -12.85
CA ALA A 268 12.93 11.08 -12.44
C ALA A 268 12.06 12.06 -13.23
N TRP A 269 11.95 11.84 -14.55
CA TRP A 269 11.06 12.63 -15.40
C TRP A 269 9.58 12.47 -15.00
N ALA A 270 9.12 11.24 -14.77
CA ALA A 270 7.75 10.95 -14.35
C ALA A 270 7.42 11.56 -12.99
N ALA A 271 8.36 11.54 -12.03
CA ALA A 271 8.18 12.21 -10.75
C ALA A 271 8.04 13.74 -10.89
N SER A 272 8.81 14.36 -11.80
CA SER A 272 8.67 15.80 -12.10
C SER A 272 7.29 16.11 -12.69
N ARG A 273 6.82 15.31 -13.65
CA ARG A 273 5.48 15.44 -14.24
C ARG A 273 4.37 15.30 -13.19
N ALA A 274 4.48 14.31 -12.30
CA ALA A 274 3.51 14.06 -11.24
C ALA A 274 3.33 15.27 -10.32
N VAL A 275 4.41 16.02 -10.06
CA VAL A 275 4.37 17.27 -9.30
C VAL A 275 3.75 18.40 -10.12
N GLN A 276 4.15 18.56 -11.39
CA GLN A 276 3.67 19.64 -12.26
C GLN A 276 2.16 19.55 -12.52
N HIS A 277 1.63 18.34 -12.67
CA HIS A 277 0.23 18.09 -13.02
C HIS A 277 -0.59 17.55 -11.85
N ALA A 278 -0.16 17.82 -10.61
CA ALA A 278 -0.65 17.13 -9.42
C ALA A 278 -2.19 17.16 -9.30
N GLY A 279 -2.81 16.02 -9.59
CA GLY A 279 -4.25 15.80 -9.45
C GLY A 279 -5.09 16.43 -10.56
N GLU A 280 -4.44 16.83 -11.66
CA GLU A 280 -5.09 17.12 -12.92
C GLU A 280 -5.58 15.81 -13.55
N GLN A 281 -6.77 15.86 -14.13
CA GLN A 281 -7.34 14.75 -14.87
C GLN A 281 -8.15 15.28 -16.06
N MET A 282 -8.19 14.50 -17.13
CA MET A 282 -8.99 14.78 -18.31
C MET A 282 -10.14 13.78 -18.40
N GLN A 283 -11.37 14.26 -18.50
CA GLN A 283 -12.51 13.36 -18.69
C GLN A 283 -12.38 12.61 -20.02
N SER A 284 -12.58 11.29 -19.98
CA SER A 284 -12.52 10.45 -21.18
C SER A 284 -13.80 9.63 -21.36
N ARG A 285 -14.06 9.23 -22.60
CA ARG A 285 -15.11 8.26 -22.92
C ARG A 285 -14.60 6.83 -22.91
N VAL A 286 -13.33 6.63 -23.26
CA VAL A 286 -12.68 5.32 -23.37
C VAL A 286 -11.28 5.41 -22.75
N LEU A 287 -10.95 4.44 -21.92
CA LEU A 287 -9.62 4.27 -21.35
C LEU A 287 -9.01 3.03 -21.97
N ALA A 288 -7.77 3.13 -22.43
CA ALA A 288 -7.05 1.98 -22.95
C ALA A 288 -6.56 1.13 -21.78
N PHE A 289 -6.78 -0.18 -21.84
CA PHE A 289 -6.52 -1.08 -20.70
C PHE A 289 -5.05 -1.54 -20.59
N PHE A 290 -4.09 -0.80 -21.18
CA PHE A 290 -2.67 -1.00 -20.89
C PHE A 290 -2.37 -0.77 -19.41
N CYS A 291 -3.07 0.20 -18.80
CA CYS A 291 -3.18 0.40 -17.37
C CYS A 291 -4.50 1.09 -17.06
N VAL A 292 -5.34 0.51 -16.20
CA VAL A 292 -6.57 1.14 -15.74
C VAL A 292 -6.86 0.77 -14.29
N ALA A 293 -7.11 1.77 -13.46
CA ALA A 293 -7.65 1.59 -12.13
C ALA A 293 -9.18 1.73 -12.17
N MET A 294 -9.89 0.85 -11.47
CA MET A 294 -11.34 0.90 -11.34
C MET A 294 -11.77 0.60 -9.90
N ARG A 295 -12.84 1.24 -9.44
CA ARG A 295 -13.45 0.87 -8.16
C ARG A 295 -13.98 -0.57 -8.26
N ARG A 296 -13.88 -1.33 -7.17
CA ARG A 296 -14.57 -2.62 -7.06
C ARG A 296 -16.07 -2.49 -7.34
N ALA A 297 -16.70 -1.39 -6.96
CA ALA A 297 -18.11 -1.12 -7.25
C ALA A 297 -18.43 -1.17 -8.76
N VAL A 298 -17.54 -0.63 -9.62
CA VAL A 298 -17.69 -0.73 -11.08
C VAL A 298 -17.68 -2.18 -11.50
N TYR A 299 -16.69 -2.97 -11.04
CA TYR A 299 -16.60 -4.39 -11.38
C TYR A 299 -17.80 -5.20 -10.86
N THR A 300 -18.29 -4.93 -9.65
CA THR A 300 -19.46 -5.61 -9.09
C THR A 300 -20.75 -5.30 -9.86
N GLU A 301 -20.89 -4.09 -10.38
CA GLU A 301 -22.09 -3.65 -11.12
C GLU A 301 -22.03 -4.04 -12.61
N VAL A 302 -20.89 -3.83 -13.25
CA VAL A 302 -20.67 -4.02 -14.69
C VAL A 302 -20.29 -5.46 -15.04
N GLY A 303 -19.69 -6.19 -14.10
CA GLY A 303 -19.13 -7.53 -14.30
C GLY A 303 -17.74 -7.50 -14.94
N GLY A 304 -17.30 -8.67 -15.43
CA GLY A 304 -16.03 -8.85 -16.12
C GLY A 304 -16.01 -8.29 -17.54
N LEU A 305 -14.85 -8.36 -18.18
CA LEU A 305 -14.69 -8.05 -19.61
C LEU A 305 -15.46 -9.09 -20.44
N ASP A 306 -16.01 -8.67 -21.58
CA ASP A 306 -16.72 -9.60 -22.45
C ASP A 306 -15.72 -10.49 -23.22
N GLU A 307 -15.76 -11.78 -22.92
CA GLU A 307 -14.88 -12.78 -23.50
C GLU A 307 -15.14 -13.02 -25.00
N ALA A 308 -16.26 -12.51 -25.55
CA ALA A 308 -16.56 -12.58 -26.98
C ALA A 308 -15.50 -11.89 -27.86
N PHE A 309 -14.76 -10.92 -27.32
CA PHE A 309 -13.66 -10.24 -28.02
C PHE A 309 -12.39 -11.10 -28.12
N GLY A 310 -12.28 -12.21 -27.38
CA GLY A 310 -11.18 -13.17 -27.51
C GLY A 310 -9.80 -12.55 -27.29
N ILE A 311 -8.94 -12.57 -28.32
CA ILE A 311 -7.52 -12.20 -28.23
C ILE A 311 -7.30 -10.70 -27.93
N GLY A 312 -8.25 -9.82 -28.28
CA GLY A 312 -8.23 -8.39 -27.92
C GLY A 312 -8.80 -7.50 -29.02
N PHE A 313 -8.75 -6.18 -28.81
CA PHE A 313 -9.50 -5.12 -29.50
C PHE A 313 -10.97 -5.01 -29.06
N PHE A 314 -11.38 -3.77 -28.74
CA PHE A 314 -12.74 -3.33 -28.40
C PHE A 314 -13.28 -3.80 -27.05
N GLU A 315 -12.55 -4.63 -26.29
CA GLU A 315 -12.98 -5.04 -24.95
C GLU A 315 -12.95 -3.88 -23.95
N ASP A 316 -11.99 -2.96 -24.09
CA ASP A 316 -11.86 -1.76 -23.30
C ASP A 316 -12.90 -0.70 -23.70
N ASP A 317 -13.17 -0.53 -25.00
CA ASP A 317 -14.31 0.28 -25.49
C ASP A 317 -15.65 -0.21 -24.92
N ASP A 318 -15.92 -1.52 -24.99
CA ASP A 318 -17.14 -2.13 -24.47
C ASP A 318 -17.26 -1.93 -22.96
N TYR A 319 -16.19 -2.18 -22.20
CA TYR A 319 -16.18 -2.03 -20.76
C TYR A 319 -16.42 -0.56 -20.35
N CYS A 320 -15.76 0.38 -21.03
CA CYS A 320 -15.95 1.81 -20.79
C CYS A 320 -17.40 2.25 -21.09
N ASN A 321 -18.01 1.73 -22.17
CA ASN A 321 -19.41 2.00 -22.48
C ASN A 321 -20.36 1.45 -21.41
N ARG A 322 -20.14 0.21 -20.94
CA ARG A 322 -20.94 -0.36 -19.84
C ARG A 322 -20.81 0.44 -18.55
N ALA A 323 -19.59 0.82 -18.16
CA ALA A 323 -19.36 1.65 -16.98
C ALA A 323 -20.08 3.00 -17.08
N ARG A 324 -20.01 3.66 -18.25
CA ARG A 324 -20.75 4.91 -18.50
C ARG A 324 -22.26 4.73 -18.48
N GLN A 325 -22.77 3.63 -19.02
CA GLN A 325 -24.20 3.31 -19.00
C GLN A 325 -24.71 3.10 -17.57
N ALA A 326 -23.87 2.57 -16.67
CA ALA A 326 -24.11 2.49 -15.24
C ALA A 326 -23.92 3.84 -14.49
N GLY A 327 -23.58 4.92 -15.20
CA GLY A 327 -23.47 6.27 -14.63
C GLY A 327 -22.09 6.65 -14.10
N TRP A 328 -21.08 5.80 -14.29
CA TRP A 328 -19.71 6.08 -13.86
C TRP A 328 -19.00 7.07 -14.80
N HIS A 329 -18.20 7.96 -14.21
CA HIS A 329 -17.25 8.80 -14.92
C HIS A 329 -15.91 8.08 -15.13
N LEU A 330 -15.23 8.46 -16.20
CA LEU A 330 -13.91 7.96 -16.57
C LEU A 330 -12.99 9.15 -16.80
N ALA A 331 -11.74 9.02 -16.39
CA ALA A 331 -10.74 10.06 -16.60
C ALA A 331 -9.36 9.51 -16.92
N ILE A 332 -8.53 10.33 -17.55
CA ILE A 332 -7.10 10.10 -17.69
C ILE A 332 -6.40 10.96 -16.64
N ALA A 333 -5.59 10.32 -15.80
CA ALA A 333 -4.76 10.97 -14.79
C ALA A 333 -3.53 11.57 -15.46
N GLU A 334 -3.37 12.89 -15.36
CA GLU A 334 -2.21 13.57 -15.93
C GLU A 334 -0.96 13.39 -15.04
N ASP A 335 -1.14 13.30 -13.73
CA ASP A 335 -0.04 13.13 -12.77
C ASP A 335 0.47 11.69 -12.63
N VAL A 336 -0.04 10.74 -13.41
CA VAL A 336 0.44 9.37 -13.41
C VAL A 336 0.92 8.98 -14.78
N PHE A 337 2.18 8.54 -14.84
CA PHE A 337 2.79 8.05 -16.07
C PHE A 337 3.09 6.55 -15.97
N VAL A 338 2.77 5.82 -17.04
CA VAL A 338 3.18 4.42 -17.22
C VAL A 338 3.75 4.30 -18.63
N HIS A 339 4.98 3.82 -18.75
CA HIS A 339 5.59 3.61 -20.06
C HIS A 339 5.04 2.33 -20.70
N HIS A 340 4.80 2.34 -22.00
CA HIS A 340 4.28 1.19 -22.75
C HIS A 340 5.19 0.80 -23.92
N HIS A 341 5.82 -0.39 -23.84
CA HIS A 341 6.70 -0.95 -24.86
C HIS A 341 5.94 -1.41 -26.11
N LEU A 342 5.45 -0.46 -26.89
CA LEU A 342 5.14 -0.58 -28.33
C LEU A 342 4.24 -1.76 -28.75
N SER A 343 3.17 -2.10 -28.02
CA SER A 343 2.20 -3.14 -28.44
C SER A 343 2.87 -4.49 -28.82
N ALA A 344 3.93 -4.87 -28.11
CA ALA A 344 4.82 -6.00 -28.43
C ALA A 344 4.08 -7.35 -28.60
N SER A 345 2.89 -7.49 -28.02
CA SER A 345 2.03 -8.68 -28.15
C SER A 345 1.30 -8.75 -29.51
N PHE A 346 0.89 -7.62 -30.09
CA PHE A 346 0.19 -7.57 -31.38
C PHE A 346 1.12 -7.48 -32.58
N ASP A 347 2.34 -6.98 -32.40
CA ASP A 347 3.34 -6.88 -33.47
C ASP A 347 3.85 -8.26 -33.94
N LYS A 348 3.62 -9.31 -33.14
CA LYS A 348 3.90 -10.70 -33.53
C LYS A 348 2.85 -11.32 -34.45
N LEU A 349 1.67 -10.71 -34.56
CA LEU A 349 0.62 -11.16 -35.48
C LEU A 349 0.89 -10.61 -36.88
N LYS A 350 0.66 -11.44 -37.91
CA LYS A 350 0.68 -10.97 -39.30
C LYS A 350 -0.36 -9.85 -39.47
N SER A 351 0.00 -8.79 -40.20
CA SER A 351 -0.86 -7.63 -40.42
C SER A 351 -2.27 -7.99 -40.92
N SER A 352 -2.39 -9.00 -41.79
CA SER A 352 -3.69 -9.47 -42.29
C SER A 352 -4.56 -10.08 -41.18
N THR A 353 -3.97 -10.92 -40.33
CA THR A 353 -4.65 -11.53 -39.18
C THR A 353 -5.06 -10.49 -38.14
N ARG A 354 -4.24 -9.46 -37.94
CA ARG A 354 -4.57 -8.32 -37.07
C ARG A 354 -5.78 -7.55 -37.61
N GLN A 355 -5.82 -7.28 -38.91
CA GLN A 355 -6.96 -6.59 -39.54
C GLN A 355 -8.23 -7.44 -39.47
N GLU A 356 -8.16 -8.74 -39.76
CA GLU A 356 -9.30 -9.64 -39.66
C GLU A 356 -9.88 -9.70 -38.24
N LEU A 357 -9.00 -9.78 -37.22
CA LEU A 357 -9.41 -9.75 -35.82
C LEU A 357 -10.06 -8.41 -35.46
N PHE A 358 -9.47 -7.30 -35.92
CA PHE A 358 -10.02 -5.97 -35.72
C PHE A 358 -11.43 -5.84 -36.31
N GLU A 359 -11.64 -6.18 -37.59
CA GLU A 359 -12.97 -6.09 -38.23
C GLU A 359 -14.00 -7.03 -37.57
N LYS A 360 -13.57 -8.24 -37.18
CA LYS A 360 -14.43 -9.19 -36.46
C LYS A 360 -14.91 -8.59 -35.13
N ASN A 361 -13.99 -8.05 -34.33
CA ASN A 361 -14.30 -7.54 -33.00
C ASN A 361 -15.01 -6.18 -33.05
N LYS A 362 -14.70 -5.36 -34.06
CA LYS A 362 -15.48 -4.17 -34.40
C LYS A 362 -16.94 -4.53 -34.66
N ALA A 363 -17.21 -5.56 -35.46
CA ALA A 363 -18.58 -6.00 -35.71
C ALA A 363 -19.30 -6.51 -34.43
N ILE A 364 -18.57 -7.08 -33.46
CA ILE A 364 -19.15 -7.42 -32.14
C ILE A 364 -19.51 -6.15 -31.37
N TYR A 365 -18.59 -5.19 -31.31
CA TYR A 365 -18.80 -3.91 -30.66
C TYR A 365 -19.98 -3.14 -31.28
N GLU A 366 -20.01 -3.02 -32.60
CA GLU A 366 -21.02 -2.22 -33.31
C GLU A 366 -22.43 -2.80 -33.19
N ARG A 367 -22.56 -4.13 -33.04
CA ARG A 367 -23.85 -4.76 -32.73
C ARG A 367 -24.41 -4.35 -31.37
N LYS A 368 -23.55 -4.00 -30.41
CA LYS A 368 -23.94 -3.60 -29.06
C LYS A 368 -24.14 -2.08 -28.94
N TRP A 369 -23.24 -1.30 -29.55
CA TRP A 369 -23.09 0.13 -29.25
C TRP A 369 -23.35 1.05 -30.45
N GLY A 370 -23.60 0.49 -31.63
CA GLY A 370 -23.67 1.25 -32.88
C GLY A 370 -22.29 1.53 -33.48
N PRO A 371 -22.21 2.33 -34.56
CA PRO A 371 -20.97 2.53 -35.32
C PRO A 371 -19.80 2.99 -34.44
N TRP A 372 -18.65 2.33 -34.59
CA TRP A 372 -17.46 2.70 -33.84
C TRP A 372 -16.86 4.00 -34.40
N VAL A 373 -16.45 4.88 -33.47
CA VAL A 373 -15.76 6.13 -33.79
C VAL A 373 -14.29 5.96 -33.44
N PRO A 374 -13.37 6.12 -34.41
CA PRO A 374 -11.94 6.04 -34.13
C PRO A 374 -11.52 7.00 -33.03
N HIS A 375 -10.66 6.52 -32.13
CA HIS A 375 -10.03 7.36 -31.11
C HIS A 375 -9.18 8.45 -31.73
N VAL A 376 -9.02 9.55 -30.99
CA VAL A 376 -8.23 10.69 -31.41
C VAL A 376 -7.04 10.86 -30.47
N TYR A 377 -5.95 11.38 -31.01
CA TYR A 377 -4.85 11.86 -30.19
C TYR A 377 -5.21 13.21 -29.58
N ARG A 378 -4.50 13.56 -28.50
CA ARG A 378 -4.53 14.95 -28.00
C ARG A 378 -4.11 15.90 -29.11
N PRO A 379 -4.64 17.14 -29.14
CA PRO A 379 -4.03 18.19 -29.95
C PRO A 379 -2.55 18.29 -29.57
N PRO A 380 -1.63 18.49 -30.54
CA PRO A 380 -0.24 18.73 -30.22
C PRO A 380 -0.19 19.92 -29.25
N THR A 381 0.44 19.73 -28.11
CA THR A 381 0.76 20.82 -27.20
C THR A 381 1.63 21.80 -27.99
N THR A 382 1.10 23.00 -28.25
CA THR A 382 1.89 24.11 -28.77
C THR A 382 2.90 24.49 -27.70
N THR A 383 4.06 23.85 -27.71
CA THR A 383 5.21 24.28 -26.93
C THR A 383 6.11 25.10 -27.83
N GLU A 384 6.28 26.38 -27.44
CA GLU A 384 7.28 27.34 -27.94
C GLU A 384 8.71 26.83 -27.83
#